data_AF-A0A2A5T6K8-F1
#
_entry.id   AF-A0A2A5T6K8-F1
#
_cell.length_a   1.000
_cell.length_b   1.000
_cell.length_c   1.000
_cell.angle_alpha   90.00
_cell.angle_beta   90.00
_cell.angle_gamma   90.00
#
_symmetry.space_group_name_H-M   'P 1'
#
loop_
_entity.id
_entity.type
_entity.pdbx_description
1 polymer ?
#
loop_
_entity_poly.entity_id
_entity_poly.type
_entity_poly.pdbx_seq_one_letter_code
_entity_poly.pdbx_strand_id
1 'polypeptide(L)' 'MGKYLISSGIKQRNKPSRLSVSEVMTIVIAFHQSECRNFKTYYIHFVCLCITNKFPELVNYT' A
#
# COMPACT_ATOMS: atom_id res chain seq x y z
N MET A 1 -39.08 -8.00 -18.40
CA MET A 1 -37.84 -7.97 -19.21
C MET A 1 -36.65 -7.78 -18.26
N GLY A 2 -35.99 -8.87 -17.87
CA GLY A 2 -34.90 -8.84 -16.88
C GLY A 2 -33.62 -8.31 -17.50
N LYS A 3 -32.99 -7.32 -16.85
CA LYS A 3 -31.73 -6.74 -17.30
C LYS A 3 -30.59 -7.71 -16.94
N TYR A 4 -30.12 -8.49 -17.90
CA TYR A 4 -28.89 -9.28 -17.74
C TYR A 4 -27.70 -8.33 -17.82
N LEU A 5 -27.20 -7.91 -16.66
CA LEU A 5 -25.94 -7.16 -16.59
C LEU A 5 -24.79 -8.15 -16.76
N ILE A 6 -24.03 -7.99 -17.84
CA ILE A 6 -22.76 -8.69 -18.03
C ILE A 6 -21.82 -8.18 -16.94
N SER A 7 -21.50 -9.04 -15.96
CA SER A 7 -20.42 -8.76 -15.01
C SER A 7 -19.15 -8.50 -15.82
N SER A 8 -18.47 -7.37 -15.59
CA SER A 8 -17.27 -6.98 -16.34
C SER A 8 -16.09 -7.96 -16.18
N GLY A 9 -16.23 -8.99 -15.33
CA GLY A 9 -15.15 -9.92 -14.97
C GLY A 9 -14.05 -9.28 -14.13
N ILE A 10 -14.11 -7.97 -13.89
CA ILE A 10 -13.13 -7.21 -13.13
C ILE A 10 -13.35 -7.50 -11.64
N LYS A 11 -12.48 -8.33 -11.06
CA LYS A 11 -12.43 -8.52 -9.61
C LYS A 11 -11.79 -7.29 -8.95
N GLN A 12 -12.61 -6.50 -8.26
CA GLN A 12 -12.12 -5.42 -7.39
C GLN A 12 -11.85 -5.96 -5.98
N ARG A 13 -10.81 -5.42 -5.34
CA ARG A 13 -10.49 -5.75 -3.95
C ARG A 13 -11.48 -5.03 -3.03
N ASN A 14 -12.40 -5.78 -2.42
CA ASN A 14 -13.37 -5.27 -1.44
C ASN A 14 -12.81 -5.10 -0.01
N LYS A 15 -11.49 -4.99 0.15
CA LYS A 15 -10.85 -4.79 1.46
C LYS A 15 -10.24 -3.38 1.51
N PRO A 16 -10.74 -2.50 2.40
CA PRO A 16 -10.17 -1.16 2.55
C PRO A 16 -8.69 -1.26 2.90
N SER A 17 -7.91 -0.26 2.44
CA SER A 17 -6.52 -0.12 2.87
C SER A 17 -6.47 0.11 4.37
N ARG A 18 -5.47 -0.48 5.03
CA ARG A 18 -5.17 -0.20 6.44
C ARG A 18 -4.34 1.07 6.62
N LEU A 19 -3.71 1.54 5.53
CA LEU A 19 -3.02 2.81 5.49
C LEU A 19 -3.94 3.87 4.90
N SER A 20 -4.00 5.02 5.56
CA SER A 20 -4.59 6.24 5.03
C SER A 20 -3.79 6.76 3.82
N VAL A 21 -4.41 7.63 3.03
CA VAL A 21 -3.76 8.23 1.85
C VAL A 21 -2.52 9.05 2.26
N SER A 22 -2.58 9.78 3.37
CA SER A 22 -1.46 10.56 3.88
C SER A 22 -0.27 9.68 4.31
N GLU A 23 -0.54 8.52 4.93
CA GLU A 23 0.50 7.57 5.29
C GLU A 23 1.18 6.98 4.05
N VAL A 24 0.40 6.59 3.04
CA VAL A 24 0.93 6.11 1.75
C VAL A 24 1.80 7.18 1.11
N MET A 25 1.32 8.42 1.03
CA MET A 25 2.10 9.52 0.45
C MET A 25 3.39 9.78 1.22
N THR A 26 3.36 9.70 2.55
CA THR A 26 4.56 9.88 3.39
C THR A 26 5.61 8.81 3.09
N ILE A 27 5.20 7.54 3.01
CA ILE A 27 6.10 6.42 2.68
C ILE A 27 6.69 6.59 1.28
N VAL A 28 5.88 7.01 0.30
CA VAL A 28 6.32 7.22 -1.08
C VAL A 28 7.31 8.39 -1.19
N ILE A 29 7.04 9.53 -0.54
CA ILE A 29 7.96 10.68 -0.54
C ILE A 29 9.29 10.29 0.11
N ALA A 30 9.25 9.63 1.27
CA ALA A 30 10.46 9.20 1.96
C ALA A 30 11.25 8.16 1.14
N PHE A 31 10.58 7.27 0.39
CA PHE A 31 11.23 6.35 -0.54
C PHE A 31 11.98 7.10 -1.66
N HIS A 32 11.35 8.11 -2.25
CA HIS A 32 11.99 8.91 -3.29
C HIS A 32 13.22 9.67 -2.77
N GLN A 33 13.22 10.07 -1.51
CA GLN A 33 14.35 10.72 -0.86
C GLN A 33 15.45 9.76 -0.40
N SER A 34 15.16 8.49 -0.21
CA SER A 34 16.11 7.51 0.33
C SER A 34 17.07 6.92 -0.71
N GLU A 35 16.97 7.34 -1.98
CA GLU A 35 17.77 6.85 -3.13
C GLU A 35 17.73 5.32 -3.30
N CYS A 36 16.77 4.65 -2.66
CA CYS A 36 16.66 3.21 -2.70
C CYS A 36 16.11 2.77 -4.05
N ARG A 37 16.84 1.89 -4.73
CA ARG A 37 16.42 1.41 -6.07
C ARG A 37 15.12 0.58 -6.02
N ASN A 38 14.89 -0.16 -4.95
CA ASN A 38 13.78 -1.10 -4.83
C ASN A 38 12.86 -0.74 -3.66
N PHE A 39 11.59 -0.47 -3.96
CA PHE A 39 10.60 -0.13 -2.95
C PHE A 39 10.40 -1.26 -1.93
N LYS A 40 10.38 -2.53 -2.36
CA LYS A 40 10.21 -3.66 -1.44
C LYS A 40 11.34 -3.72 -0.40
N THR A 41 12.58 -3.53 -0.83
CA THR A 41 13.76 -3.50 0.06
C THR A 41 13.66 -2.32 1.02
N TYR A 42 13.36 -1.12 0.53
CA TYR A 42 13.15 0.06 1.36
C TYR A 42 12.05 -0.16 2.40
N TYR A 43 10.90 -0.69 1.97
CA TYR A 43 9.75 -0.91 2.84
C TYR A 43 10.08 -1.92 3.95
N ILE A 44 10.68 -3.06 3.61
CA ILE A 44 11.02 -4.10 4.59
C ILE A 44 12.13 -3.63 5.54
N HIS A 45 13.19 -3.02 5.03
CA HIS A 45 14.39 -2.73 5.84
C HIS A 45 14.36 -1.37 6.52
N PHE A 46 13.57 -0.42 6.05
CA PHE A 46 13.48 0.92 6.63
C PHE A 46 12.08 1.17 7.24
N VAL A 47 11.00 0.97 6.48
CA VAL A 47 9.65 1.29 6.97
C VAL A 47 9.24 0.35 8.11
N CYS A 48 9.36 -0.96 7.90
CA CYS A 48 8.97 -1.99 8.88
C CYS A 48 9.93 -2.13 10.07
N LEU A 49 11.15 -1.57 10.00
CA LEU A 49 12.13 -1.69 11.09
C LEU A 49 12.33 -0.37 11.83
N CYS A 50 12.47 0.75 11.12
CA CYS A 50 12.90 2.02 11.72
C CYS A 50 11.71 2.92 12.11
N ILE A 51 10.58 2.83 11.42
CA ILE A 51 9.46 3.78 11.58
C ILE A 51 8.09 3.12 11.78
N THR A 52 8.05 1.83 12.13
CA THR A 52 6.81 1.08 12.42
C THR A 52 5.94 1.76 13.47
N ASN A 53 6.53 2.39 14.48
CA ASN A 53 5.77 3.12 15.51
C ASN A 53 4.98 4.32 14.94
N LYS A 54 5.37 4.84 13.78
CA LYS A 54 4.65 5.91 13.08
C LYS A 54 3.53 5.38 12.17
N PHE A 55 3.54 4.09 11.86
CA PHE A 55 2.59 3.41 10.98
C PHE A 55 2.12 2.11 11.66
N PRO A 56 1.25 2.19 12.68
CA PRO A 56 0.85 1.02 13.45
C PRO A 56 0.11 -0.05 12.61
N GLU A 57 -0.43 0.35 11.46
CA GLU A 57 -1.27 -0.47 10.60
C GLU A 57 -0.58 -0.87 9.27
N LEU A 58 0.76 -1.00 9.27
CA LEU A 58 1.50 -1.37 8.07
C LEU A 58 0.91 -2.61 7.36
N VAL A 59 0.88 -2.50 6.03
CA VAL A 59 0.51 -3.62 5.16
C VAL A 59 1.70 -4.55 4.99
N ASN A 60 1.45 -5.86 4.89
CA ASN A 60 2.52 -6.82 4.68
C ASN A 60 3.01 -6.75 3.22
N TYR A 61 4.33 -6.72 3.04
CA TYR A 61 5.02 -6.79 1.74
C TYR A 61 5.86 -8.07 1.57
N THR A 62 5.67 -9.07 2.45
CA THR A 62 6.34 -10.38 2.34
C THR A 62 5.90 -11.07 1.05
#